data_AF-Q6TLX4-F1
#
_entry.id   AF-Q6TLX4-F1
#
_cell.length_a   1.000
_cell.length_b   1.000
_cell.length_c   1.000
_cell.angle_alpha   90.00
_cell.angle_beta   90.00
_cell.angle_gamma   90.00
#
_symmetry.space_group_name_H-M   'P 1'
#
loop_
_entity.id
_entity.type
_entity.pdbx_description
1 polymer ?
#
loop_
_entity_poly.entity_id
_entity_poly.type
_entity_poly.pdbx_seq_one_letter_code
_entity_poly.pdbx_strand_id
1 'polypeptide(L)'
;MSAATVVTGIGVLAPNGIGAEEFWAATLRAESGIGRITHFEPASYPSRLAGEVTGFSAREHLPSRLVPQTDRTTQFALTGSEWALRDSGLSADSLPAGERGVVTASASGGFEFGQRELGHLWGKDPRHVSAYESIAWF
;
A
#
# COMPACT_ATOMS: atom_id res chain seq x y z
N MET A 1 -25.08 22.30 -13.87
CA MET A 1 -23.90 23.05 -13.40
C MET A 1 -22.79 22.04 -13.16
N SER A 2 -21.60 22.25 -13.72
CA SER A 2 -20.42 21.45 -13.35
C SER A 2 -19.84 22.06 -12.08
N ALA A 3 -19.78 21.30 -11.00
CA ALA A 3 -19.05 21.70 -9.80
C ALA A 3 -17.54 21.60 -10.09
N ALA A 4 -16.75 22.55 -9.60
CA ALA A 4 -15.30 22.47 -9.69
C ALA A 4 -14.79 21.37 -8.75
N THR A 5 -13.97 20.46 -9.27
CA THR A 5 -13.30 19.43 -8.48
C THR A 5 -12.02 20.00 -7.87
N VAL A 6 -11.80 19.73 -6.58
CA VAL A 6 -10.61 20.15 -5.84
C VAL A 6 -9.99 18.97 -5.11
N VAL A 7 -8.69 19.06 -4.79
CA VAL A 7 -7.99 18.11 -3.92
C VAL A 7 -7.96 18.69 -2.52
N THR A 8 -8.55 17.99 -1.55
CA THR A 8 -8.66 18.46 -0.16
C THR A 8 -7.71 17.74 0.79
N GLY A 9 -7.20 16.56 0.45
CA GLY A 9 -6.26 15.84 1.28
C GLY A 9 -5.37 14.89 0.50
N ILE A 10 -4.16 14.65 1.01
CA ILE A 10 -3.12 13.85 0.36
C ILE A 10 -2.51 12.88 1.39
N GLY A 11 -2.36 11.62 0.98
CA GLY A 11 -1.64 10.60 1.74
C GLY A 11 -0.58 9.94 0.87
N VAL A 12 0.65 9.85 1.38
CA VAL A 12 1.80 9.36 0.61
C VAL A 12 2.57 8.31 1.39
N LEU A 13 2.86 7.18 0.75
CA LEU A 13 3.86 6.22 1.18
C LEU A 13 4.85 6.06 0.04
N ALA A 14 6.07 6.57 0.21
CA ALA A 14 7.08 6.57 -0.83
C ALA A 14 8.44 6.09 -0.29
N PRO A 15 9.31 5.51 -1.13
CA PRO A 15 10.63 5.03 -0.70
C PRO A 15 11.53 6.09 -0.08
N ASN A 16 11.33 7.36 -0.39
CA ASN A 16 12.08 8.50 0.14
C ASN A 16 11.33 9.27 1.24
N GLY A 17 10.17 8.80 1.72
CA GLY A 17 9.44 9.44 2.81
C GLY A 17 8.07 8.81 3.07
N ILE A 18 7.74 8.59 4.34
CA ILE A 18 6.45 8.05 4.76
C ILE A 18 5.61 9.20 5.31
N GLY A 19 4.59 9.59 4.56
CA GLY A 19 3.81 10.80 4.80
C GLY A 19 4.16 11.93 3.83
N ALA A 20 3.19 12.81 3.59
CA ALA A 20 3.30 13.85 2.57
C ALA A 20 4.42 14.86 2.85
N GLU A 21 4.59 15.27 4.11
CA GLU A 21 5.62 16.24 4.51
C GLU A 21 7.04 15.67 4.31
N GLU A 22 7.29 14.46 4.80
CA GLU A 22 8.60 13.79 4.67
C GLU A 22 8.95 13.56 3.20
N PHE A 23 8.01 13.00 2.44
CA PHE A 23 8.16 12.79 1.00
C PHE A 23 8.48 14.10 0.26
N TRP A 24 7.74 15.18 0.56
CA TRP A 24 7.94 16.45 -0.11
C TRP A 24 9.27 17.10 0.26
N ALA A 25 9.64 17.07 1.54
CA ALA A 25 10.90 17.61 2.01
C ALA A 25 12.10 16.86 1.40
N ALA A 26 12.05 15.53 1.33
CA ALA A 26 13.05 14.71 0.67
C ALA A 26 13.14 15.01 -0.83
N THR A 27 11.98 15.18 -1.49
CA THR A 27 11.90 15.54 -2.92
C THR A 27 12.57 16.88 -3.20
N LEU A 28 12.31 17.91 -2.39
CA LEU A 28 12.93 19.23 -2.53
C LEU A 28 14.45 19.19 -2.31
N ARG A 29 14.96 18.25 -1.50
CA ARG A 29 16.40 18.03 -1.29
C ARG A 29 17.02 17.08 -2.32
N ALA A 30 16.26 16.61 -3.30
CA ALA A 30 16.69 15.60 -4.27
C ALA A 30 17.21 14.30 -3.62
N GLU A 31 16.64 13.93 -2.47
CA GLU A 31 16.97 12.68 -1.78
C GLU A 31 16.33 11.48 -2.50
N SER A 32 17.18 10.55 -2.93
CA SER A 32 16.75 9.31 -3.58
C SER A 32 16.28 8.29 -2.56
N GLY A 33 15.15 7.64 -2.84
CA GLY A 33 14.67 6.47 -2.10
C GLY A 33 15.13 5.14 -2.70
N ILE A 34 16.04 5.15 -3.69
CA ILE A 34 16.55 3.93 -4.33
C ILE A 34 17.75 3.40 -3.56
N GLY A 35 17.65 2.15 -3.12
CA GLY A 35 18.70 1.45 -2.39
C GLY A 35 18.86 0.00 -2.86
N ARG A 36 19.81 -0.71 -2.24
CA ARG A 36 19.93 -2.17 -2.41
C ARG A 36 18.67 -2.83 -1.87
N ILE A 37 18.10 -3.76 -2.63
CA ILE A 37 16.97 -4.58 -2.19
C ILE A 37 17.32 -5.26 -0.87
N THR A 38 16.44 -5.13 0.13
CA THR A 38 16.55 -5.77 1.44
C THR A 38 15.42 -6.76 1.71
N HIS A 39 14.34 -6.72 0.92
CA HIS A 39 13.17 -7.59 1.10
C HIS A 39 13.47 -9.08 0.82
N PHE A 40 14.49 -9.37 0.01
CA PHE A 40 15.00 -10.73 -0.27
C PHE A 40 16.48 -10.65 -0.67
N GLU A 41 17.18 -11.80 -0.82
CA GLU A 41 18.58 -11.85 -1.28
C GLU A 41 18.69 -11.58 -2.79
N PRO A 42 19.23 -10.42 -3.22
CA PRO A 42 19.20 -10.05 -4.63
C PRO A 42 20.45 -10.49 -5.42
N ALA A 43 21.47 -11.10 -4.82
CA ALA A 43 22.77 -11.35 -5.47
C ALA A 43 22.68 -12.15 -6.77
N SER A 44 21.75 -13.09 -6.87
CA SER A 44 21.52 -13.90 -8.08
C SER A 44 20.78 -13.17 -9.20
N TYR A 45 20.26 -11.96 -8.96
CA TYR A 45 19.46 -11.20 -9.92
C TYR A 45 20.30 -10.13 -10.62
N PRO A 46 20.00 -9.84 -11.90
CA PRO A 46 20.69 -8.78 -12.65
C PRO A 46 20.36 -7.37 -12.13
N SER A 47 19.11 -7.15 -11.66
CA SER A 47 18.73 -5.93 -10.95
C SER A 47 18.77 -6.18 -9.44
N ARG A 48 19.40 -5.27 -8.69
CA ARG A 48 19.62 -5.38 -7.24
C ARG A 48 19.21 -4.13 -6.46
N LEU A 49 18.62 -3.17 -7.16
CA LEU A 49 18.20 -1.88 -6.62
C LEU A 49 16.68 -1.76 -6.72
N ALA A 50 16.06 -1.19 -5.70
CA ALA A 50 14.63 -0.89 -5.69
C ALA A 50 14.36 0.34 -4.80
N GLY A 51 13.18 0.94 -4.99
CA GLY A 51 12.60 1.87 -4.03
C GLY A 51 11.76 1.11 -3.03
N GLU A 52 12.31 0.78 -1.88
CA GLU A 52 11.59 0.09 -0.80
C GLU A 52 11.01 1.12 0.17
N VAL A 53 9.72 1.01 0.50
CA VAL A 53 9.14 1.75 1.63
C VAL A 53 9.56 1.05 2.92
N THR A 54 10.63 1.55 3.54
CA THR A 54 11.21 1.02 4.78
C THR A 54 10.58 1.66 6.01
N GLY A 55 10.44 0.91 7.11
CA GLY A 55 9.87 1.43 8.36
C GLY A 55 8.35 1.43 8.45
N PHE A 56 7.65 1.07 7.37
CA PHE A 56 6.20 0.85 7.43
C PHE A 56 5.84 -0.46 8.15
N SER A 57 4.95 -0.35 9.13
CA SER A 57 4.38 -1.48 9.87
C SER A 57 2.86 -1.48 9.74
N ALA A 58 2.31 -2.44 9.01
CA ALA A 58 0.86 -2.54 8.81
C ALA A 58 0.07 -2.66 10.13
N ARG A 59 0.69 -3.25 11.17
CA ARG A 59 0.07 -3.43 12.48
C ARG A 59 -0.13 -2.12 13.25
N GLU A 60 0.62 -1.08 12.91
CA GLU A 60 0.52 0.25 13.54
C GLU A 60 -0.57 1.11 12.88
N HIS A 61 -0.97 0.77 11.66
CA HIS A 61 -1.90 1.58 10.87
C HIS A 61 -3.24 0.90 10.60
N LEU A 62 -3.29 -0.42 10.63
CA LEU A 62 -4.47 -1.19 10.25
C LEU A 62 -5.01 -2.03 11.42
N PRO A 63 -6.34 -2.22 11.50
CA PRO A 63 -6.93 -3.21 12.39
C PRO A 63 -6.26 -4.57 12.21
N SER A 64 -5.94 -5.24 13.32
CA SER A 64 -5.24 -6.54 13.32
C SER A 64 -5.91 -7.60 12.45
N ARG A 65 -7.24 -7.53 12.30
CA ARG A 65 -8.03 -8.41 11.42
C ARG A 65 -7.68 -8.25 9.94
N LEU A 66 -7.34 -7.05 9.48
CA LEU A 66 -7.04 -6.80 8.06
C LEU A 66 -5.64 -7.25 7.65
N VAL A 67 -4.68 -7.19 8.57
CA VAL A 67 -3.26 -7.54 8.29
C VAL A 67 -3.06 -8.92 7.66
N PRO A 68 -3.66 -10.03 8.15
CA PRO A 68 -3.45 -11.36 7.54
C PRO A 68 -4.20 -11.57 6.20
N GLN A 69 -5.15 -10.69 5.86
CA GLN A 69 -6.03 -10.83 4.70
C GLN A 69 -5.75 -9.78 3.60
N THR A 70 -4.65 -9.04 3.70
CA THR A 70 -4.30 -7.98 2.75
C THR A 70 -2.85 -8.08 2.32
N ASP A 71 -2.58 -7.87 1.05
CA ASP A 71 -1.23 -7.69 0.51
C ASP A 71 -0.64 -6.33 0.93
N ARG A 72 0.68 -6.20 0.85
CA ARG A 72 1.40 -4.94 1.09
C ARG A 72 0.86 -3.78 0.25
N THR A 73 0.46 -4.00 -1.01
CA THR A 73 -0.14 -2.94 -1.84
C THR A 73 -1.45 -2.42 -1.25
N THR A 74 -2.31 -3.33 -0.79
CA THR A 74 -3.57 -2.98 -0.11
C THR A 74 -3.30 -2.26 1.21
N GLN A 75 -2.30 -2.72 1.97
CA GLN A 75 -1.94 -2.08 3.23
C GLN A 75 -1.48 -0.64 3.04
N PHE A 76 -0.71 -0.36 1.98
CA PHE A 76 -0.34 0.99 1.59
C PHE A 76 -1.55 1.81 1.14
N ALA A 77 -2.42 1.24 0.29
CA ALA A 77 -3.61 1.93 -0.20
C ALA A 77 -4.56 2.33 0.95
N LEU A 78 -4.82 1.43 1.89
CA LEU A 78 -5.66 1.71 3.06
C LEU A 78 -5.03 2.77 3.96
N THR A 79 -3.73 2.66 4.24
CA THR A 79 -3.03 3.61 5.10
C THR A 79 -2.97 5.00 4.45
N GLY A 80 -2.60 5.08 3.17
CA GLY A 80 -2.56 6.33 2.42
C GLY A 80 -3.93 6.98 2.30
N SER A 81 -4.99 6.19 2.08
CA SER A 81 -6.37 6.70 2.03
C SER A 81 -6.82 7.28 3.37
N GLU A 82 -6.51 6.59 4.47
CA GLU A 82 -6.79 7.09 5.82
C GLU A 82 -6.05 8.41 6.11
N TRP A 83 -4.78 8.53 5.69
CA TRP A 83 -4.02 9.78 5.84
C TRP A 83 -4.59 10.91 4.99
N ALA A 84 -4.98 10.62 3.74
CA ALA A 84 -5.62 11.61 2.87
C ALA A 84 -6.97 12.10 3.44
N LEU A 85 -7.77 11.19 4.01
CA LEU A 85 -9.03 11.56 4.67
C LEU A 85 -8.76 12.47 5.88
N ARG A 86 -7.80 12.11 6.74
CA ARG A 86 -7.40 12.94 7.88
C ARG A 86 -6.90 14.32 7.46
N ASP A 87 -6.04 14.39 6.45
CA ASP A 87 -5.50 15.65 5.90
C ASP A 87 -6.62 16.55 5.36
N SER A 88 -7.66 15.95 4.75
CA SER A 88 -8.84 16.70 4.28
C SER A 88 -9.74 17.25 5.39
N GLY A 89 -9.54 16.84 6.64
CA GLY A 89 -10.42 17.16 7.76
C GLY A 89 -11.80 16.48 7.69
N LEU A 90 -12.01 15.57 6.74
CA LEU A 90 -13.25 14.81 6.58
C LEU A 90 -13.21 13.53 7.42
N SER A 91 -14.35 13.17 7.99
CA SER A 91 -14.58 11.82 8.51
C SER A 91 -15.41 11.02 7.51
N ALA A 92 -15.08 9.74 7.32
CA ALA A 92 -15.92 8.84 6.53
C ALA A 92 -17.38 8.82 7.05
N ASP A 93 -17.58 9.01 8.36
CA ASP A 93 -18.91 9.02 8.98
C ASP A 93 -19.68 10.33 8.75
N SER A 94 -18.98 11.42 8.40
CA SER A 94 -19.59 12.73 8.15
C SER A 94 -20.22 12.89 6.77
N LEU A 95 -20.02 11.92 5.87
CA LEU A 95 -20.47 12.00 4.48
C LEU A 95 -21.58 10.97 4.20
N PRO A 96 -22.68 11.36 3.53
CA PRO A 96 -23.70 10.41 3.08
C PRO A 96 -23.08 9.28 2.25
N ALA A 97 -23.52 8.03 2.46
CA ALA A 97 -22.93 6.87 1.77
C ALA A 97 -23.07 6.96 0.24
N GLY A 98 -24.18 7.50 -0.26
CA GLY A 98 -24.42 7.70 -1.70
C GLY A 98 -23.61 8.83 -2.35
N GLU A 99 -22.89 9.61 -1.56
CA GLU A 99 -22.10 10.77 -2.03
C GLU A 99 -20.59 10.49 -1.97
N ARG A 100 -20.19 9.26 -1.61
CA ARG A 100 -18.81 8.83 -1.53
C ARG A 100 -18.49 7.83 -2.63
N GLY A 101 -17.34 8.02 -3.27
CA GLY A 101 -16.78 7.08 -4.23
C GLY A 101 -15.32 6.81 -3.93
N VAL A 102 -14.86 5.61 -4.27
CA VAL A 102 -13.45 5.24 -4.22
C VAL A 102 -13.04 4.82 -5.62
N VAL A 103 -11.99 5.45 -6.13
CA VAL A 103 -11.37 5.10 -7.41
C VAL A 103 -9.89 4.92 -7.16
N THR A 104 -9.40 3.71 -7.39
CA THR A 104 -8.00 3.32 -7.18
C THR A 104 -7.45 2.62 -8.42
N ALA A 105 -6.13 2.59 -8.52
CA ALA A 105 -5.42 1.85 -9.56
C ALA A 105 -4.23 1.11 -8.94
N SER A 106 -4.03 -0.13 -9.37
CA SER A 106 -2.85 -0.93 -9.06
C SER A 106 -2.48 -1.74 -10.30
N ALA A 107 -1.18 -1.83 -10.61
CA ALA A 107 -0.70 -2.54 -11.79
C ALA A 107 -0.43 -4.02 -11.52
N SER A 108 0.21 -4.31 -10.39
CA SER A 108 0.64 -5.67 -10.05
C SER A 108 -0.32 -6.39 -9.10
N GLY A 109 -1.23 -5.65 -8.44
CA GLY A 109 -2.09 -6.20 -7.40
C GLY A 109 -1.28 -6.81 -6.25
N GLY A 110 -1.87 -7.78 -5.56
CA GLY A 110 -1.26 -8.46 -4.41
C GLY A 110 -0.31 -9.59 -4.81
N PHE A 111 0.72 -9.26 -5.60
CA PHE A 111 1.61 -10.24 -6.21
C PHE A 111 2.43 -11.01 -5.17
N GLU A 112 2.86 -10.36 -4.09
CA GLU A 112 3.60 -11.03 -3.02
C GLU A 112 2.73 -12.05 -2.29
N PHE A 113 1.48 -11.68 -1.97
CA PHE A 113 0.50 -12.58 -1.39
C PHE A 113 0.26 -13.79 -2.30
N GLY A 114 -0.08 -13.56 -3.58
CA GLY A 114 -0.36 -14.64 -4.53
C GLY A 114 0.85 -15.56 -4.76
N GLN A 115 2.05 -14.99 -4.86
CA GLN A 115 3.28 -15.77 -4.99
C GLN A 115 3.50 -16.71 -3.79
N ARG A 116 3.21 -16.24 -2.57
CA ARG A 116 3.29 -17.07 -1.37
C ARG A 116 2.27 -18.20 -1.39
N GLU A 117 1.02 -17.92 -1.78
CA GLU A 117 -0.04 -18.92 -1.82
C GLU A 117 0.18 -19.96 -2.94
N LEU A 118 0.75 -19.56 -4.09
CA LEU A 118 1.24 -20.50 -5.10
C LEU A 118 2.36 -21.39 -4.53
N GLY A 119 3.26 -20.81 -3.73
CA GLY A 119 4.28 -21.58 -3.01
C GLY A 119 3.68 -22.61 -2.05
N HIS A 120 2.57 -22.29 -1.38
CA HIS A 120 1.83 -23.24 -0.54
C HIS A 120 1.14 -24.33 -1.37
N LEU A 121 0.51 -23.97 -2.49
CA LEU A 121 -0.18 -24.90 -3.36
C LEU A 121 0.76 -25.98 -3.91
N TRP A 122 1.90 -25.56 -4.45
CA TRP A 122 2.83 -26.46 -5.15
C TRP A 122 3.89 -27.07 -4.25
N GLY A 123 4.28 -26.36 -3.18
CA GLY A 123 5.27 -26.84 -2.21
C GLY A 123 4.67 -27.68 -1.08
N LYS A 124 3.34 -27.61 -0.88
CA LYS A 124 2.63 -28.35 0.18
C LYS A 124 1.40 -29.05 -0.39
N ASP A 125 0.21 -28.50 -0.17
CA ASP A 125 -1.09 -29.08 -0.52
C ASP A 125 -2.10 -27.91 -0.62
N PRO A 126 -3.07 -27.94 -1.56
CA PRO A 126 -4.17 -26.98 -1.65
C PRO A 126 -4.81 -26.53 -0.34
N ARG A 127 -4.88 -27.39 0.69
CA ARG A 127 -5.42 -27.05 2.02
C ARG A 127 -4.62 -25.97 2.78
N HIS A 128 -3.41 -25.65 2.33
CA HIS A 128 -2.56 -24.61 2.88
C HIS A 128 -2.70 -23.26 2.17
N VAL A 129 -3.46 -23.21 1.07
CA VAL A 129 -3.78 -21.95 0.40
C VAL A 129 -4.76 -21.18 1.28
N SER A 130 -4.40 -19.95 1.63
CA SER A 130 -5.24 -19.06 2.41
C SER A 130 -6.57 -18.80 1.68
N ALA A 131 -7.69 -18.83 2.42
CA ALA A 131 -8.98 -18.41 1.88
C ALA A 131 -8.97 -16.95 1.39
N TYR A 132 -8.06 -16.13 1.95
CA TYR A 132 -7.89 -14.74 1.55
C TYR A 132 -7.18 -14.56 0.22
N GLU A 133 -6.61 -15.62 -0.37
CA GLU A 133 -6.09 -15.55 -1.74
C GLU A 133 -7.14 -14.92 -2.65
N SER A 134 -8.41 -15.31 -2.56
CA SER A 134 -9.48 -14.73 -3.38
C SER A 134 -9.72 -13.21 -3.25
N ILE A 135 -9.19 -12.54 -2.21
CA ILE A 135 -9.51 -11.15 -1.87
C ILE A 135 -8.31 -10.29 -1.40
N ALA A 136 -7.08 -10.80 -1.43
CA ALA A 136 -5.96 -10.11 -0.77
C ALA A 136 -5.50 -8.80 -1.46
N TRP A 137 -5.99 -8.52 -2.67
CA TRP A 137 -5.48 -7.49 -3.58
C TRP A 137 -6.46 -6.33 -3.86
N PHE A 138 -7.38 -6.07 -2.94
CA PHE A 138 -8.33 -4.95 -3.01
C PHE A 138 -7.81 -3.65 -2.39
#